data_AF-A0A497D231-F1
#
_entry.id   AF-A0A497D231-F1
#
_cell.length_a   1.000
_cell.length_b   1.000
_cell.length_c   1.000
_cell.angle_alpha   90.00
_cell.angle_beta   90.00
_cell.angle_gamma   90.00
#
_symmetry.space_group_name_H-M   'P 1'
#
loop_
_entity.id
_entity.type
_entity.pdbx_description
1 polymer ?
#
loop_
_entity_poly.entity_id
_entity_poly.type
_entity_poly.pdbx_seq_one_letter_code
_entity_poly.pdbx_strand_id
1 'polypeptide(L)' 'VLGFGGYGRTFFYSNDRKQGSNSWSAGTGFRYLIARLLGLRMGIDVAKGPDDWAFYVVFGSAWLR' A
#
# COMPACT_ATOMS: atom_id res chain seq x y z
N VAL A 1 9.95 1.17 11.55
CA VAL A 1 9.61 1.81 10.25
C VAL A 1 9.97 0.82 9.16
N LEU A 2 9.14 0.67 8.13
CA LEU A 2 9.34 -0.28 7.03
C LEU A 2 9.07 0.42 5.69
N GLY A 3 9.87 0.15 4.67
CA GLY A 3 9.63 0.58 3.30
C GLY A 3 8.92 -0.50 2.47
N PHE A 4 8.12 -0.10 1.50
CA PHE A 4 7.48 -0.99 0.54
C PHE A 4 7.44 -0.38 -0.86
N GLY A 5 7.39 -1.23 -1.89
CA GLY A 5 7.28 -0.78 -3.28
C GLY A 5 6.61 -1.85 -4.14
N GLY A 6 5.96 -1.41 -5.21
CA GLY A 6 5.24 -2.26 -6.15
C GLY A 6 5.42 -1.78 -7.58
N TYR A 7 5.37 -2.71 -8.52
CA TYR A 7 5.40 -2.43 -9.95
C TYR A 7 4.33 -3.28 -10.64
N GLY A 8 3.55 -2.67 -11.52
CA GLY A 8 2.45 -3.31 -12.24
C GLY A 8 2.38 -2.82 -13.68
N ARG A 9 1.96 -3.71 -14.58
CA ARG A 9 1.76 -3.38 -16.01
C ARG A 9 0.40 -3.89 -16.44
N THR A 10 -0.37 -3.04 -17.09
CA THR A 10 -1.65 -3.44 -17.69
C THR A 10 -1.41 -4.00 -19.09
N PHE A 11 -2.18 -5.01 -19.49
CA PHE A 11 -2.17 -5.56 -20.84
C PHE A 11 -3.62 -5.69 -21.32
N PHE A 12 -3.94 -5.07 -22.45
CA PHE A 12 -5.27 -5.19 -23.08
C PHE A 12 -5.18 -6.14 -24.27
N TYR A 13 -6.06 -7.15 -24.33
CA TYR A 13 -6.18 -8.07 -25.46
C TYR A 13 -7.28 -7.56 -26.40
N SER A 14 -6.88 -6.79 -27.39
CA SER A 14 -7.68 -6.48 -28.58
C SER A 14 -6.74 -6.50 -29.77
N ASN A 15 -7.26 -6.86 -30.95
CA ASN A 15 -6.50 -7.21 -32.16
C ASN A 15 -5.39 -6.22 -32.60
N ASP A 16 -5.37 -5.01 -32.04
CA ASP A 16 -4.27 -4.06 -32.16
C ASP A 16 -3.41 -4.03 -30.90
N ARG A 17 -2.23 -4.65 -30.99
CA ARG A 17 -1.20 -4.67 -29.94
C ARG A 17 -0.76 -3.25 -29.55
N LYS A 18 -1.46 -2.61 -28.63
CA LYS A 18 -0.94 -1.47 -27.87
C LYS A 18 -0.52 -1.96 -26.48
N GLN A 19 0.78 -1.98 -26.26
CA GLN A 19 1.38 -2.28 -24.96
C GLN A 19 0.75 -1.36 -23.89
N GLY A 20 0.16 -1.94 -22.85
CA GLY A 20 -0.48 -1.17 -21.78
C GLY A 20 0.53 -0.49 -20.87
N SER A 21 0.03 0.50 -20.13
CA SER A 21 0.80 1.44 -19.30
C SER A 21 1.53 0.75 -18.15
N ASN A 22 2.77 1.18 -17.90
CA ASN A 22 3.58 0.75 -16.77
C ASN A 22 3.29 1.68 -15.58
N SER A 23 2.98 1.09 -14.43
CA SER A 23 2.70 1.82 -13.19
C SER A 23 3.61 1.32 -12.07
N TRP A 24 4.24 2.25 -11.34
CA TRP A 24 5.12 1.96 -10.21
C TRP A 24 4.61 2.69 -8.97
N SER A 25 4.84 2.13 -7.79
CA SER A 25 4.53 2.77 -6.52
C SER A 25 5.60 2.48 -5.48
N ALA A 26 5.87 3.45 -4.62
CA ALA A 26 6.80 3.30 -3.51
C ALA A 26 6.26 4.03 -2.28
N GLY A 27 6.54 3.51 -1.09
CA GLY A 27 6.03 4.08 0.14
C GLY A 27 6.79 3.63 1.39
N THR A 28 6.47 4.28 2.48
CA THR A 28 7.02 3.97 3.80
C THR A 28 5.92 3.97 4.84
N GLY A 29 6.12 3.18 5.89
CA GLY A 29 5.11 2.88 6.87
C GLY A 29 5.65 2.74 8.28
N PHE A 30 4.85 3.14 9.24
CA PHE A 30 5.12 2.94 10.66
C PHE A 30 3.90 2.36 11.36
N ARG A 31 4.14 1.47 12.34
CA ARG A 31 3.12 0.80 13.14
C ARG A 31 3.51 0.88 14.61
N TYR A 32 2.55 1.27 15.44
CA TYR A 32 2.71 1.45 16.87
C TYR A 32 1.62 0.71 17.63
N LEU A 33 1.98 0.12 18.77
CA LEU A 33 1.04 -0.57 19.65
C LEU A 33 0.43 0.45 20.62
N ILE A 34 -0.87 0.72 20.51
CA ILE A 34 -1.55 1.71 21.35
C ILE A 34 -2.13 1.07 22.61
N ALA A 35 -2.72 -0.12 22.49
CA ALA A 35 -3.25 -0.84 23.65
C ALA A 35 -2.72 -2.26 23.67
N ARG A 36 -1.72 -2.51 24.53
CA ARG A 36 -1.03 -3.81 24.59
C ARG A 36 -1.93 -4.95 25.05
N LEU A 37 -2.84 -4.69 25.99
CA LEU A 37 -3.77 -5.70 26.50
C LEU A 37 -4.76 -6.18 25.43
N LEU A 38 -5.16 -5.27 24.53
CA LEU A 38 -6.10 -5.55 23.44
C LEU A 38 -5.40 -5.92 22.12
N GLY A 39 -4.07 -5.87 22.08
CA GLY A 39 -3.30 -6.05 20.85
C GLY A 39 -3.55 -4.97 19.78
N LEU A 40 -4.14 -3.82 20.14
CA LEU A 40 -4.52 -2.78 19.19
C LEU A 40 -3.30 -2.02 18.69
N ARG A 41 -3.17 -1.95 17.36
CA ARG A 41 -2.11 -1.26 16.65
C ARG A 41 -2.70 -0.12 15.82
N MET A 42 -1.94 0.95 15.75
CA MET A 42 -2.16 2.02 14.78
C MET A 42 -1.01 2.06 13.81
N GLY A 43 -1.31 2.25 12.53
CA GLY A 43 -0.34 2.39 11.47
C GLY A 43 -0.59 3.65 10.66
N ILE A 44 0.49 4.25 10.19
CA ILE A 44 0.46 5.34 9.21
C ILE A 44 1.40 4.94 8.08
N ASP A 45 0.86 4.90 6.87
CA ASP A 45 1.61 4.57 5.66
C ASP A 45 1.43 5.69 4.62
N VAL A 46 2.54 6.15 4.02
CA VAL A 46 2.57 7.17 2.96
C VAL A 46 3.17 6.57 1.71
N ALA A 47 2.48 6.68 0.59
CA ALA A 47 2.92 6.14 -0.69
C ALA A 47 2.81 7.16 -1.83
N LYS A 48 3.73 7.06 -2.79
CA LYS A 48 3.73 7.81 -4.05
C LYS A 48 3.59 6.82 -5.20
N GLY A 49 2.51 6.98 -5.96
CA GLY A 49 2.32 6.34 -7.25
C GLY A 49 2.86 7.20 -8.40
N PRO A 50 2.60 6.78 -9.66
CA PRO A 50 3.06 7.51 -10.83
C PRO A 50 2.44 8.90 -10.90
N ASP A 51 1.16 8.99 -10.56
CA ASP A 51 0.35 10.21 -10.68
C ASP A 51 0.13 10.84 -9.30
N ASP A 52 -0.36 10.07 -8.32
CA ASP A 52 -0.85 10.62 -7.05
C ASP A 52 -0.10 10.15 -5.80
N TRP A 53 -0.32 10.88 -4.71
CA TRP A 53 0.07 10.51 -3.36
C TRP A 53 -1.08 9.83 -2.63
N ALA A 54 -0.78 8.80 -1.85
CA ALA A 54 -1.73 8.11 -1.00
C ALA A 54 -1.28 8.17 0.46
N PHE A 55 -2.22 8.46 1.36
CA PHE A 55 -2.01 8.47 2.80
C PHE A 55 -2.99 7.52 3.46
N TYR A 56 -2.48 6.55 4.21
CA TYR A 56 -3.27 5.53 4.88
C TYR A 56 -3.10 5.63 6.38
N VAL A 57 -4.23 5.61 7.10
CA VAL A 57 -4.28 5.44 8.55
C VAL A 57 -4.99 4.13 8.82
N VAL A 58 -4.30 3.23 9.52
CA VAL A 58 -4.84 1.90 9.86
C VAL A 58 -4.96 1.82 11.37
N PHE A 59 -6.10 1.39 11.86
CA PHE A 59 -6.34 1.15 13.28
C PHE A 59 -7.05 -0.19 13.45
N GLY A 60 -6.56 -1.03 14.34
CA GLY A 60 -7.22 -2.28 14.70
C GLY A 60 -6.30 -3.33 15.30
N SER A 61 -6.86 -4.51 15.56
CA SER A 61 -6.13 -5.72 15.89
C SER A 61 -6.13 -6.64 14.68
N ALA A 62 -4.99 -7.26 14.39
CA ALA A 62 -4.94 -8.32 13.40
C ALA A 62 -5.46 -9.59 14.07
N TRP A 63 -6.70 -9.98 13.72
CA TRP A 63 -7.38 -11.20 14.15
C TRP A 63 -7.81 -11.19 15.63
N LEU A 64 -9.07 -11.58 15.91
CA LEU A 64 -9.52 -11.95 17.26
C LEU A 64 -8.80 -13.25 17.63
N ARG A 65 -7.96 -13.22 18.66
CA ARG A 65 -7.36 -14.43 19.24
C ARG A 65 -8.10 -14.81 20.52
#